data_AF-A0A5J4W7D3-F1
#
_entry.id   AF-A0A5J4W7D3-F1
#
_cell.length_a   1.000
_cell.length_b   1.000
_cell.length_c   1.000
_cell.angle_alpha   90.00
_cell.angle_beta   90.00
_cell.angle_gamma   90.00
#
_symmetry.space_group_name_H-M   'P 1'
#
loop_
_entity.id
_entity.type
_entity.pdbx_description
1 polymer ?
#
loop_
_entity_poly.entity_id
_entity_poly.type
_entity_poly.pdbx_seq_one_letter_code
_entity_poly.pdbx_strand_id
1 'polypeptide(L)'
;MFCLNKGKGSITIAPLVDKVLKLAEQINWIIEASHIPGLSNTIPDSLSRLSRCGDYAIRREVLQKTHKELGIQISIDVFATRANRQCTRYCSISKDKFAVKRNGFKLELSEEVPLHHPPISQLLKTIRKVMKERVPIAILIVPELPNQKWFTELREIAIQKVCI
;
A
#
# COMPACT_ATOMS: atom_id res chain seq x y z
N MET A 1 -19.62 19.57 26.80
CA MET A 1 -20.69 18.58 26.59
C MET A 1 -20.72 18.27 25.09
N PHE A 2 -20.06 17.19 24.66
CA PHE A 2 -19.92 16.87 23.25
C PHE A 2 -21.02 15.89 22.82
N CYS A 3 -22.05 16.42 22.16
CA CYS A 3 -23.18 15.64 21.66
C CYS A 3 -22.96 15.30 20.18
N LEU A 4 -22.19 14.25 19.89
CA LEU A 4 -22.19 13.62 18.57
C LEU A 4 -23.39 12.67 18.48
N ASN A 5 -24.51 13.19 17.95
CA ASN A 5 -25.69 12.50 17.43
C ASN A 5 -26.29 11.33 18.27
N LYS A 6 -27.52 11.54 18.72
CA LYS A 6 -28.37 10.61 19.52
C LYS A 6 -28.73 9.30 18.80
N GLY A 7 -27.75 8.43 18.57
CA GLY A 7 -27.94 7.00 18.31
C GLY A 7 -27.35 6.18 19.46
N LYS A 8 -27.79 4.92 19.62
CA LYS A 8 -27.09 3.97 20.51
C LYS A 8 -25.65 3.81 19.98
N GLY A 9 -24.73 4.58 20.56
CA GLY A 9 -23.32 4.56 20.18
C GLY A 9 -22.76 3.15 20.36
N SER A 10 -21.96 2.70 19.41
CA SER A 10 -21.27 1.43 19.56
C SER A 10 -20.40 1.45 20.81
N ILE A 11 -20.58 0.49 21.71
CA ILE A 11 -19.82 0.34 22.97
C ILE A 11 -18.32 0.28 22.70
N THR A 12 -17.92 -0.22 21.52
CA THR A 12 -16.52 -0.32 21.10
C THR A 12 -15.93 1.00 20.57
N ILE A 13 -16.76 1.94 20.11
CA ILE A 13 -16.32 3.19 19.46
C ILE A 13 -16.30 4.35 20.45
N ALA A 14 -17.21 4.39 21.42
CA ALA A 14 -17.28 5.46 22.42
C ALA A 14 -15.93 5.73 23.13
N PRO A 15 -15.16 4.71 23.57
CA PRO A 15 -13.87 4.95 24.22
C PRO A 15 -12.81 5.58 23.29
N LEU A 16 -12.92 5.36 21.97
CA LEU A 16 -12.02 5.97 20.98
C LEU A 16 -12.38 7.43 20.75
N VAL A 17 -13.68 7.74 20.66
CA VAL A 17 -14.17 9.12 20.55
C VAL A 17 -13.72 9.95 21.75
N ASP A 18 -13.87 9.41 22.96
CA ASP A 18 -13.42 10.08 24.19
C ASP A 18 -11.92 10.37 24.19
N LYS A 19 -11.09 9.46 23.67
CA LYS A 19 -9.65 9.69 23.53
C LYS A 19 -9.32 10.82 22.56
N VAL A 20 -10.02 10.88 21.42
CA VAL A 20 -9.83 11.95 20.43
C VAL A 20 -10.27 13.30 21.00
N LEU A 21 -11.41 13.36 21.69
CA LEU A 21 -11.90 14.59 22.32
C LEU A 21 -10.97 15.10 23.42
N LYS A 22 -10.48 14.20 24.30
CA LYS A 22 -9.49 14.58 25.32
C LYS A 22 -8.19 15.11 24.71
N LEU A 23 -7.72 14.47 23.63
CA LEU A 23 -6.55 14.97 22.91
C LEU A 23 -6.79 16.36 22.33
N ALA A 24 -7.98 16.60 21.75
CA ALA A 24 -8.38 17.90 21.22
C ALA A 24 -8.41 18.98 22.31
N GLU A 25 -8.95 18.67 23.48
CA GLU A 25 -8.95 19.55 24.65
C GLU A 25 -7.52 19.86 25.10
N GLN A 26 -6.64 18.86 25.18
CA GLN A 26 -5.24 19.04 25.60
C GLN A 26 -4.46 19.97 24.67
N ILE A 27 -4.76 19.95 23.37
CA ILE A 27 -4.10 20.79 22.35
C ILE A 27 -4.91 22.05 22.00
N ASN A 28 -5.99 22.34 22.72
CA ASN A 28 -6.92 23.45 22.48
C ASN A 28 -7.46 23.52 21.04
N TRP A 29 -7.78 22.38 20.43
CA TRP A 29 -8.40 22.31 19.11
C TRP A 29 -9.92 22.18 19.20
N ILE A 30 -10.60 22.85 18.28
CA ILE A 30 -12.03 22.66 18.04
C ILE A 30 -12.16 21.69 16.86
N ILE A 31 -12.84 20.56 17.09
CA ILE A 31 -13.07 19.54 16.06
C ILE A 31 -14.53 19.58 15.64
N GLU A 32 -14.76 19.65 14.33
CA GLU A 32 -16.07 19.50 13.70
C GLU A 32 -16.03 18.30 12.73
N ALA A 33 -17.09 17.51 12.71
CA ALA A 33 -17.23 16.39 11.77
C ALA A 33 -18.32 16.72 10.76
N SER A 34 -17.95 16.80 9.48
CA SER A 34 -18.88 16.99 8.37
C SER A 34 -18.81 15.80 7.41
N HIS A 35 -19.95 15.44 6.83
CA HIS A 35 -20.02 14.38 5.83
C HIS A 35 -19.61 14.94 4.46
N ILE A 36 -18.62 14.30 3.82
CA ILE A 36 -18.25 14.57 2.42
C ILE A 36 -18.75 13.44 1.51
N PRO A 37 -19.26 13.74 0.31
CA PRO A 37 -19.62 12.71 -0.66
C PRO A 37 -18.44 11.83 -1.03
N GLY A 38 -18.67 10.53 -1.25
CA GLY A 38 -17.61 9.57 -1.59
C GLY A 38 -16.81 9.95 -2.84
N LEU A 39 -17.44 10.62 -3.82
CA LEU A 39 -16.79 11.15 -5.03
C LEU A 39 -15.74 12.23 -4.72
N SER A 40 -15.89 12.96 -3.61
CA SER A 40 -14.94 13.97 -3.16
C SER A 40 -13.89 13.40 -2.19
N ASN A 41 -14.07 12.17 -1.72
CA ASN A 41 -13.17 11.47 -0.81
C ASN A 41 -12.11 10.62 -1.56
N THR A 42 -11.78 10.98 -2.79
CA THR A 42 -10.91 10.15 -3.65
C THR A 42 -9.51 9.97 -3.08
N ILE A 43 -8.90 11.04 -2.55
CA ILE A 43 -7.54 10.97 -1.99
C ILE A 43 -7.51 10.12 -0.70
N PRO A 44 -8.31 10.42 0.36
CA PRO A 44 -8.26 9.62 1.58
C PRO A 44 -8.76 8.19 1.37
N ASP A 45 -9.77 7.97 0.51
CA ASP A 45 -10.23 6.62 0.16
C ASP A 45 -9.12 5.83 -0.54
N SER A 46 -8.44 6.43 -1.53
CA SER A 46 -7.29 5.80 -2.20
C SER A 46 -6.16 5.47 -1.22
N LEU A 47 -5.80 6.39 -0.33
CA LEU A 47 -4.80 6.16 0.71
C LEU A 47 -5.23 5.07 1.71
N SER A 48 -6.52 5.01 2.06
CA SER A 48 -7.05 3.94 2.92
C SER A 48 -7.01 2.58 2.22
N ARG A 49 -7.23 2.54 0.90
CA ARG A 49 -7.10 1.31 0.09
C ARG A 49 -5.64 0.88 -0.05
N LEU A 50 -4.69 1.83 -0.14
CA LEU A 50 -3.26 1.51 0.00
C LEU A 50 -2.93 0.83 1.34
N SER A 51 -3.78 0.96 2.37
CA SER A 51 -3.61 0.23 3.63
C SER A 51 -4.29 -1.15 3.65
N ARG A 52 -5.33 -1.36 2.83
CA ARG A 52 -6.12 -2.60 2.75
C ARG A 52 -5.80 -3.36 1.46
N CYS A 53 -4.86 -4.30 1.59
CA CYS A 53 -4.76 -5.51 0.78
C CYS A 53 -5.01 -5.37 -0.74
N GLY A 54 -4.12 -4.67 -1.46
CA GLY A 54 -3.85 -4.98 -2.87
C GLY A 54 -5.05 -4.97 -3.82
N ASP A 55 -6.09 -4.18 -3.56
CA ASP A 55 -7.26 -4.01 -4.45
C ASP A 55 -7.00 -2.97 -5.56
N TYR A 56 -5.81 -2.40 -5.61
CA TYR A 56 -5.41 -1.38 -6.56
C TYR A 56 -4.28 -1.90 -7.45
N ALA A 57 -4.30 -1.45 -8.70
CA ALA A 57 -3.32 -1.78 -9.71
C ALA A 57 -2.82 -0.50 -10.36
N ILE A 58 -1.54 -0.47 -10.70
CA ILE A 58 -1.03 0.55 -11.61
C ILE A 58 -1.68 0.37 -12.99
N ARG A 59 -1.88 1.47 -13.71
CA ARG A 59 -2.32 1.46 -15.09
C ARG A 59 -1.32 0.67 -15.95
N ARG A 60 -1.82 -0.25 -16.78
CA ARG A 60 -0.96 -1.12 -17.60
C ARG A 60 -0.11 -0.33 -18.58
N GLU A 61 -0.62 0.78 -19.09
CA GLU A 61 0.06 1.63 -20.05
C GLU A 61 1.32 2.24 -19.44
N VAL A 62 1.26 2.62 -18.16
CA VAL A 62 2.42 3.13 -17.41
C VAL A 62 3.46 2.04 -17.26
N LEU A 63 3.04 0.83 -16.85
CA LEU A 63 3.96 -0.28 -16.66
C LEU A 63 4.62 -0.73 -17.97
N GLN A 64 3.86 -0.75 -19.08
CA GLN A 64 4.38 -1.04 -20.42
C GLN A 64 5.40 0.00 -20.87
N LYS A 65 5.15 1.29 -20.60
CA LYS A 65 6.12 2.34 -20.88
C LYS A 65 7.41 2.12 -20.08
N THR A 66 7.30 1.82 -18.79
CA THR A 66 8.45 1.50 -17.93
C THR A 66 9.22 0.28 -18.43
N HIS A 67 8.54 -0.79 -18.86
CA HIS A 67 9.20 -1.96 -19.46
C HIS A 67 10.03 -1.58 -20.70
N LYS A 68 9.46 -0.75 -21.58
CA LYS A 68 10.11 -0.34 -22.82
C LYS A 68 11.31 0.58 -22.56
N GLU A 69 11.18 1.52 -21.63
CA GLU A 69 12.24 2.48 -21.29
C GLU A 69 13.39 1.83 -20.54
N LEU A 70 13.11 0.89 -19.63
CA LEU A 70 14.13 0.23 -18.81
C LEU A 70 14.68 -1.05 -19.42
N GLY A 71 14.02 -1.60 -20.45
CA GLY A 71 14.36 -2.92 -20.99
C GLY A 71 14.11 -4.06 -19.98
N ILE A 72 13.22 -3.85 -19.01
CA ILE A 72 12.95 -4.79 -17.92
C ILE A 72 11.62 -5.51 -18.18
N GLN A 73 11.62 -6.83 -18.02
CA GLN A 73 10.42 -7.64 -18.07
C GLN A 73 10.09 -8.19 -16.67
N ILE A 74 8.96 -7.76 -16.11
CA ILE A 74 8.46 -8.28 -14.83
C ILE A 74 8.09 -9.76 -14.98
N SER A 75 8.66 -10.59 -14.10
CA SER A 75 8.41 -12.03 -14.11
C SER A 75 7.29 -12.45 -13.17
N ILE A 76 7.01 -11.67 -12.12
CA ILE A 76 5.99 -11.99 -11.10
C ILE A 76 5.46 -10.74 -10.38
N ASP A 77 4.15 -10.70 -10.14
CA ASP A 77 3.47 -9.67 -9.36
C ASP A 77 3.21 -10.17 -7.93
N VAL A 78 3.93 -9.62 -6.96
CA VAL A 78 4.02 -10.19 -5.60
C VAL A 78 2.83 -9.80 -4.71
N PHE A 79 2.10 -8.73 -5.08
CA PHE A 79 1.01 -8.18 -4.27
C PHE A 79 -0.25 -7.95 -5.11
N ALA A 80 -0.81 -9.03 -5.66
CA ALA A 80 -1.95 -8.93 -6.55
C ALA A 80 -3.09 -9.91 -6.23
N THR A 81 -4.19 -9.70 -6.92
CA THR A 81 -5.32 -10.60 -7.06
C THR A 81 -5.42 -11.05 -8.52
N ARG A 82 -6.24 -12.07 -8.79
CA ARG A 82 -6.50 -12.49 -10.18
C ARG A 82 -6.99 -11.35 -11.08
N ALA A 83 -7.75 -10.41 -10.52
CA ALA A 83 -8.41 -9.36 -11.27
C ALA A 83 -7.45 -8.21 -11.64
N ASN A 84 -6.47 -7.92 -10.78
CA ASN A 84 -5.61 -6.73 -10.92
C ASN A 84 -4.13 -7.04 -11.14
N ARG A 85 -3.77 -8.32 -11.29
CA ARG A 85 -2.41 -8.75 -11.64
C ARG A 85 -1.88 -8.03 -12.88
N GLN A 86 -0.61 -7.65 -12.80
CA GLN A 86 0.12 -7.02 -13.90
C GLN A 86 0.81 -8.03 -14.81
N CYS A 87 1.01 -9.26 -14.35
CA CYS A 87 1.55 -10.35 -15.15
C CYS A 87 0.80 -11.67 -14.87
N THR A 88 1.11 -12.69 -15.66
CA THR A 88 0.45 -14.00 -15.60
C THR A 88 0.73 -14.73 -14.28
N ARG A 89 1.97 -14.62 -13.78
CA ARG A 89 2.41 -15.18 -12.50
C ARG A 89 2.25 -14.14 -11.40
N TYR A 90 1.55 -14.49 -10.33
CA TYR A 90 1.30 -13.55 -9.23
C TYR A 90 1.14 -14.27 -7.90
N CYS A 91 1.37 -13.55 -6.80
CA CYS A 91 1.05 -13.97 -5.45
C CYS A 91 -0.21 -13.26 -4.95
N SER A 92 -1.05 -13.97 -4.18
CA SER A 92 -2.29 -13.41 -3.64
C SER A 92 -2.57 -13.87 -2.23
N ILE A 93 -2.87 -12.94 -1.31
CA ILE A 93 -3.21 -13.25 0.09
C ILE A 93 -4.53 -14.04 0.19
N SER A 94 -5.43 -13.80 -0.75
CA SER A 94 -6.69 -14.52 -0.91
C SER A 94 -6.45 -15.96 -1.36
N LYS A 95 -7.38 -16.87 -1.03
CA LYS A 95 -7.32 -18.25 -1.55
C LYS A 95 -7.61 -18.21 -3.05
N ASP A 96 -6.57 -18.30 -3.86
CA ASP A 96 -6.64 -18.37 -5.31
C ASP A 96 -5.79 -19.53 -5.82
N LYS A 97 -6.43 -20.46 -6.53
CA LYS A 97 -5.78 -21.64 -7.09
C LYS A 97 -4.80 -21.33 -8.22
N PHE A 98 -4.89 -20.14 -8.81
CA PHE A 98 -4.00 -19.70 -9.89
C PHE A 98 -2.83 -18.85 -9.40
N ALA A 99 -2.82 -18.46 -8.12
CA ALA A 99 -1.69 -17.74 -7.54
C ALA A 99 -0.52 -18.70 -7.30
N VAL A 100 0.69 -18.26 -7.66
CA VAL A 100 1.95 -19.01 -7.45
C VAL A 100 2.15 -19.29 -5.96
N LYS A 101 1.83 -18.31 -5.12
CA LYS A 101 1.93 -18.45 -3.66
C LYS A 101 0.94 -17.54 -2.97
N ARG A 102 0.45 -17.99 -1.81
CA ARG A 102 -0.49 -17.19 -1.01
C ARG A 102 0.18 -16.00 -0.32
N ASN A 103 1.43 -16.18 0.12
CA ASN A 103 2.19 -15.13 0.78
C ASN A 103 3.43 -14.82 -0.07
N GLY A 104 3.43 -13.66 -0.74
CA GLY A 104 4.54 -13.20 -1.55
C GLY A 104 5.86 -13.09 -0.78
N PHE A 105 5.83 -12.86 0.53
CA PHE A 105 7.05 -12.86 1.35
C PHE A 105 7.72 -14.23 1.50
N LYS A 106 6.98 -15.32 1.26
CA LYS A 106 7.51 -16.70 1.30
C LYS A 106 8.00 -17.18 -0.07
N LEU A 107 7.86 -16.39 -1.12
CA LEU A 107 8.40 -16.71 -2.43
C LEU A 107 9.89 -16.34 -2.43
N GLU A 108 10.73 -17.18 -3.02
CA GLU A 108 12.13 -16.86 -3.27
C GLU A 108 12.22 -15.93 -4.48
N LEU A 109 12.85 -14.76 -4.30
CA LEU A 109 12.87 -13.70 -5.33
C LEU A 109 14.24 -13.52 -6.02
N SER A 110 15.25 -14.28 -5.63
CA SER A 110 16.64 -14.16 -6.11
C SER A 110 16.78 -14.32 -7.63
N GLU A 111 15.96 -15.18 -8.23
CA GLU A 111 15.96 -15.46 -9.68
C GLU A 111 14.81 -14.77 -10.44
N GLU A 112 14.08 -13.88 -9.78
CA GLU A 112 12.90 -13.21 -10.34
C GLU A 112 13.17 -11.72 -10.57
N VAL A 113 12.35 -11.11 -11.42
CA VAL A 113 12.20 -9.66 -11.53
C VAL A 113 10.83 -9.29 -10.95
N PRO A 114 10.70 -9.19 -9.62
CA PRO A 114 9.41 -9.00 -8.99
C PRO A 114 8.90 -7.57 -9.13
N LEU A 115 7.59 -7.46 -9.37
CA LEU A 115 6.83 -6.24 -9.14
C LEU A 115 6.28 -6.24 -7.71
N HIS A 116 6.60 -5.17 -7.00
CA HIS A 116 6.16 -4.90 -5.65
C HIS A 116 5.27 -3.65 -5.64
N HIS A 117 3.97 -3.87 -5.43
CA HIS A 117 3.03 -2.80 -5.10
C HIS A 117 2.33 -3.10 -3.76
N PRO A 118 3.09 -3.27 -2.66
CA PRO A 118 2.54 -3.68 -1.37
C PRO A 118 1.68 -2.57 -0.77
N PRO A 119 0.78 -2.94 0.17
CA PRO A 119 0.19 -1.96 1.08
C PRO A 119 1.26 -1.16 1.82
N ILE A 120 0.98 0.10 2.18
CA ILE A 120 1.96 0.99 2.85
C ILE A 120 2.54 0.34 4.12
N SER A 121 1.70 -0.37 4.88
CA SER A 121 2.11 -1.08 6.10
C SER A 121 3.12 -2.21 5.87
N GLN A 122 3.25 -2.69 4.62
CA GLN A 122 4.13 -3.79 4.21
C GLN A 122 5.38 -3.31 3.44
N LEU A 123 5.51 -2.00 3.17
CA LEU A 123 6.63 -1.45 2.39
C LEU A 123 7.98 -1.76 3.02
N LEU A 124 8.16 -1.45 4.32
CA LEU A 124 9.41 -1.69 5.03
C LEU A 124 9.84 -3.16 4.94
N LYS A 125 8.89 -4.08 5.15
CA LYS A 125 9.14 -5.52 5.07
C LYS A 125 9.52 -5.96 3.65
N THR A 126 8.93 -5.32 2.64
CA THR A 126 9.20 -5.60 1.22
C THR A 126 10.62 -5.16 0.85
N ILE A 127 10.99 -3.93 1.19
CA ILE A 127 12.34 -3.38 0.98
C ILE A 127 13.39 -4.28 1.65
N ARG A 128 13.20 -4.64 2.92
CA ARG A 128 14.13 -5.52 3.64
C ARG A 128 14.22 -6.92 3.05
N LYS A 129 13.14 -7.45 2.47
CA LYS A 129 13.18 -8.74 1.77
C LYS A 129 14.04 -8.66 0.51
N VAL A 130 13.84 -7.63 -0.32
CA VAL A 130 14.64 -7.37 -1.53
C VAL A 130 16.12 -7.28 -1.19
N MET A 131 16.47 -6.52 -0.13
CA MET A 131 17.85 -6.40 0.36
C MET A 131 18.40 -7.73 0.85
N LYS A 132 17.65 -8.45 1.70
CA LYS A 132 18.09 -9.70 2.31
C LYS A 132 18.34 -10.80 1.28
N GLU A 133 17.49 -10.90 0.27
CA GLU A 133 17.59 -11.91 -0.80
C GLU A 133 18.51 -11.46 -1.95
N ARG A 134 19.09 -10.25 -1.86
CA ARG A 134 19.98 -9.68 -2.89
C ARG A 134 19.36 -9.78 -4.28
N VAL A 135 18.07 -9.44 -4.38
CA VAL A 135 17.33 -9.50 -5.63
C VAL A 135 18.01 -8.56 -6.64
N PRO A 136 18.47 -9.05 -7.81
CA PRO A 136 19.25 -8.24 -8.74
C PRO A 136 18.47 -7.04 -9.28
N ILE A 137 17.21 -7.24 -9.64
CA ILE A 137 16.32 -6.21 -10.18
C ILE A 137 14.94 -6.40 -9.58
N ALA A 138 14.41 -5.37 -8.91
CA ALA A 138 13.04 -5.35 -8.39
C ALA A 138 12.38 -4.01 -8.74
N ILE A 139 11.10 -4.05 -9.11
CA ILE A 139 10.31 -2.86 -9.39
C ILE A 139 9.43 -2.58 -8.18
N LEU A 140 9.67 -1.46 -7.50
CA LEU A 140 8.88 -1.04 -6.35
C LEU A 140 8.01 0.17 -6.73
N ILE A 141 6.70 0.02 -6.61
CA ILE A 141 5.76 1.13 -6.74
C ILE A 141 5.39 1.59 -5.32
N VAL A 142 5.76 2.82 -5.00
CA VAL A 142 5.67 3.38 -3.65
C VAL A 142 5.23 4.84 -3.72
N PRO A 143 4.47 5.34 -2.72
CA PRO A 143 4.15 6.76 -2.65
C PRO A 143 5.40 7.58 -2.27
N GLU A 144 5.50 8.83 -2.73
CA GLU A 144 6.59 9.72 -2.33
C GLU A 144 6.30 10.32 -0.94
N LEU A 145 6.74 9.63 0.12
CA LEU A 145 6.51 10.05 1.52
C LEU A 145 7.83 10.14 2.31
N PRO A 146 8.55 11.28 2.25
CA PRO A 146 9.88 11.42 2.86
C PRO A 146 9.94 11.18 4.37
N ASN A 147 8.85 11.47 5.08
CA ASN A 147 8.77 11.38 6.54
C ASN A 147 8.51 9.95 7.06
N GLN A 148 8.49 8.94 6.18
CA GLN A 148 8.22 7.57 6.55
C GLN A 148 9.49 6.78 6.85
N LYS A 149 9.43 5.88 7.83
CA LYS A 149 10.58 5.07 8.28
C LYS A 149 11.23 4.25 7.14
N TRP A 150 10.43 3.78 6.19
CA TRP A 150 10.90 2.99 5.05
C TRP A 150 11.53 3.83 3.93
N PHE A 151 11.39 5.16 3.96
CA PHE A 151 11.87 6.02 2.88
C PHE A 151 13.40 6.05 2.82
N THR A 152 14.09 6.08 3.96
CA THR A 152 15.56 6.03 4.00
C THR A 152 16.10 4.71 3.43
N GLU A 153 15.56 3.57 3.87
CA GLU A 153 15.96 2.25 3.35
C GLU A 153 15.66 2.10 1.85
N LEU A 154 14.55 2.68 1.37
CA LEU A 154 14.23 2.72 -0.06
C LEU A 154 15.29 3.50 -0.84
N ARG A 155 15.72 4.66 -0.34
CA ARG A 155 16.70 5.53 -1.00
C ARG A 155 18.08 4.88 -1.14
N GLU A 156 18.44 3.99 -0.22
CA GLU A 156 19.70 3.24 -0.26
C GLU A 156 19.73 2.21 -1.40
N ILE A 157 18.58 1.66 -1.79
CA ILE A 157 18.48 0.62 -2.83
C ILE A 157 17.94 1.13 -4.17
N ALA A 158 17.42 2.36 -4.22
CA ALA A 158 16.82 2.92 -5.43
C ALA A 158 17.91 3.33 -6.43
N ILE A 159 18.00 2.59 -7.54
CA ILE A 159 18.94 2.86 -8.63
C ILE A 159 18.33 3.88 -9.62
N GLN A 160 17.04 3.76 -9.91
CA GLN A 160 16.33 4.63 -10.83
C GLN A 160 14.93 4.93 -10.29
N LYS A 161 14.48 6.18 -10.47
CA LYS A 161 13.15 6.65 -10.08
C LYS A 161 12.41 7.16 -11.31
N VAL A 162 11.17 6.72 -11.46
CA VAL A 162 10.23 7.25 -12.47
C VAL A 162 9.04 7.82 -11.70
N CYS A 163 8.73 9.09 -11.93
CA CYS A 163 7.52 9.71 -11.39
C CYS A 163 6.37 9.44 -12.36
N ILE A 164 5.23 8.99 -11.82
CA ILE A 164 4.02 8.60 -12.55
C ILE A 164 2.90 9.57 -12.20
#